data_AF-A0A3D4NGS9-F1
#
_entry.id   AF-A0A3D4NGS9-F1
#
_cell.length_a   1.000
_cell.length_b   1.000
_cell.length_c   1.000
_cell.angle_alpha   90.00
_cell.angle_beta   90.00
_cell.angle_gamma   90.00
#
_symmetry.space_group_name_H-M   'P 1'
#
loop_
_entity.id
_entity.type
_entity.pdbx_description
1 polymer ?
#
loop_
_entity_poly.entity_id
_entity_poly.type
_entity_poly.pdbx_seq_one_letter_code
_entity_poly.pdbx_strand_id
1 'polypeptide(L)'
;RKTPVLQIGADIYCDTALIARRLELEKALPAFFPEGQEMIVATFAAWADLVVFQHAVSLVFQPESIAVRFGNMSPEAIKAFIADRAGLFSGGSATRLSAEQARHQWPTLMARLEQQLQREQGDFLFGEPSIADFALAHPLWFLKATPVTSPLVDAYPAVSAWLGRVMGFGHGA
;
A
#
# COMPACT_ATOMS: atom_id res chain seq x y z
N ARG A 1 8.40 -16.48 -1.38
CA ARG A 1 8.77 -15.86 -2.69
C ARG A 1 7.92 -14.60 -2.84
N LYS A 2 8.44 -13.49 -3.38
CA LYS A 2 7.70 -12.20 -3.48
C LYS A 2 7.01 -12.06 -4.84
N THR A 3 5.92 -11.30 -4.85
CA THR A 3 5.11 -10.92 -6.02
C THR A 3 4.72 -9.44 -5.86
N PRO A 4 4.42 -8.70 -6.95
CA PRO A 4 4.44 -9.10 -8.36
C PRO A 4 5.85 -9.17 -8.97
N VAL A 5 5.92 -9.66 -10.20
CA VAL A 5 7.11 -9.68 -11.07
C VAL A 5 6.68 -9.21 -12.46
N LEU A 6 7.49 -8.37 -13.12
CA LEU A 6 7.32 -7.98 -14.52
C LEU A 6 8.33 -8.76 -15.37
N GLN A 7 7.86 -9.34 -16.47
CA GLN A 7 8.70 -10.04 -17.44
C GLN A 7 8.59 -9.38 -18.82
N ILE A 8 9.73 -9.09 -19.45
CA ILE A 8 9.81 -8.59 -20.81
C ILE A 8 10.83 -9.45 -21.55
N GLY A 9 10.37 -10.34 -22.44
CA GLY A 9 11.23 -11.33 -23.08
C GLY A 9 11.96 -12.21 -22.04
N ALA A 10 13.28 -12.11 -22.00
CA ALA A 10 14.14 -12.83 -21.06
C ALA A 10 14.52 -12.00 -19.81
N ASP A 11 14.07 -10.74 -19.72
CA ASP A 11 14.35 -9.85 -18.60
C ASP A 11 13.27 -9.96 -17.53
N ILE A 12 13.70 -10.16 -16.27
CA ILE A 12 12.82 -10.34 -15.11
C ILE A 12 13.06 -9.20 -14.11
N TYR A 13 12.05 -8.35 -13.92
CA TYR A 13 12.08 -7.24 -12.99
C TYR A 13 11.28 -7.61 -11.73
N CYS A 14 12.01 -7.73 -10.62
CA CYS A 14 11.45 -8.00 -9.30
C CYS A 14 11.37 -6.71 -8.48
N ASP A 15 10.36 -6.60 -7.61
CA ASP A 15 10.06 -5.43 -6.77
C ASP A 15 9.28 -4.33 -7.49
N THR A 16 8.21 -3.85 -6.85
CA THR A 16 7.28 -2.85 -7.42
C THR A 16 7.97 -1.52 -7.69
N ALA A 17 8.98 -1.13 -6.91
CA ALA A 17 9.73 0.10 -7.16
C ALA A 17 10.56 0.00 -8.46
N LEU A 18 11.17 -1.16 -8.72
CA LEU A 18 11.90 -1.40 -9.98
C LEU A 18 10.95 -1.53 -11.17
N ILE A 19 9.80 -2.19 -10.97
CA ILE A 19 8.76 -2.30 -11.98
C ILE A 19 8.28 -0.91 -12.39
N ALA A 20 8.01 0.00 -11.45
CA ALA A 20 7.58 1.37 -11.75
C ALA A 20 8.60 2.11 -12.62
N ARG A 21 9.91 1.99 -12.31
CA ARG A 21 10.98 2.56 -13.13
C ARG A 21 11.02 1.95 -14.53
N ARG A 22 10.85 0.63 -14.64
CA ARG A 22 10.84 -0.03 -15.96
C ARG A 22 9.63 0.40 -16.79
N LEU A 23 8.47 0.59 -16.17
CA LEU A 23 7.27 1.09 -16.83
C LEU A 23 7.43 2.54 -17.30
N GLU A 24 8.05 3.41 -16.51
CA GLU A 24 8.36 4.79 -16.93
C GLU A 24 9.33 4.84 -18.12
N LEU A 25 10.32 3.94 -18.15
CA LEU A 25 11.20 3.80 -19.32
C LEU A 25 10.45 3.33 -20.57
N GLU A 26 9.39 2.51 -20.41
CA GLU A 26 8.55 2.08 -21.53
C GLU A 26 7.65 3.21 -22.03
N LYS A 27 7.08 3.98 -21.10
CA LYS A 27 6.18 5.10 -21.37
C LYS A 27 6.43 6.21 -20.35
N ALA A 28 7.10 7.26 -20.80
CA ALA A 28 7.55 8.35 -19.93
C ALA A 28 6.41 9.23 -19.40
N LEU A 29 5.28 9.35 -20.12
CA LEU A 29 4.16 10.22 -19.74
C LEU A 29 2.82 9.45 -19.72
N PRO A 30 1.98 9.66 -18.69
CA PRO A 30 2.23 10.44 -17.48
C PRO A 30 3.36 9.85 -16.61
N ALA A 31 4.14 10.70 -15.95
CA ALA A 31 5.33 10.29 -15.21
C ALA A 31 4.97 9.71 -13.84
N PHE A 32 5.67 8.66 -13.40
CA PHE A 32 5.65 8.20 -12.02
C PHE A 32 6.51 9.09 -11.11
N PHE A 33 7.55 9.71 -11.67
CA PHE A 33 8.50 10.56 -10.96
C PHE A 33 8.53 11.95 -11.60
N PRO A 34 7.66 12.88 -11.14
CA PRO A 34 7.60 14.24 -11.67
C PRO A 34 8.94 14.99 -11.58
N GLU A 35 9.25 15.77 -12.62
CA GLU A 35 10.48 16.56 -12.70
C GLU A 35 10.60 17.53 -11.53
N GLY A 36 11.76 17.54 -10.86
CA GLY A 36 12.03 18.39 -9.70
C GLY A 36 11.47 17.86 -8.37
N GLN A 37 10.82 16.70 -8.36
CA GLN A 37 10.29 16.06 -7.16
C GLN A 37 10.72 14.59 -7.00
N GLU A 38 11.62 14.11 -7.84
CA GLU A 38 11.96 12.69 -8.00
C GLU A 38 12.43 12.07 -6.68
N MET A 39 13.28 12.79 -5.93
CA MET A 39 13.79 12.32 -4.65
C MET A 39 12.69 12.26 -3.59
N ILE A 40 11.83 13.28 -3.53
CA ILE A 40 10.81 13.40 -2.48
C ILE A 40 9.73 12.32 -2.69
N VAL A 41 9.24 12.20 -3.92
CA VAL A 41 8.24 11.19 -4.30
C VAL A 41 8.79 9.77 -4.07
N ALA A 42 10.02 9.48 -4.49
CA ALA A 42 10.62 8.15 -4.29
C ALA A 42 10.84 7.82 -2.81
N THR A 43 11.29 8.80 -2.02
CA THR A 43 11.51 8.61 -0.57
C THR A 43 10.19 8.39 0.17
N PHE A 44 9.15 9.14 -0.20
CA PHE A 44 7.82 8.97 0.36
C PHE A 44 7.24 7.59 0.00
N ALA A 45 7.37 7.16 -1.26
CA ALA A 45 6.92 5.84 -1.70
C ALA A 45 7.60 4.72 -0.90
N ALA A 46 8.93 4.80 -0.73
CA ALA A 46 9.67 3.83 0.09
C ALA A 46 9.21 3.81 1.56
N TRP A 47 8.93 4.97 2.14
CA TRP A 47 8.35 5.05 3.48
C TRP A 47 6.95 4.42 3.55
N ALA A 48 6.09 4.65 2.56
CA ALA A 48 4.76 4.06 2.51
C ALA A 48 4.82 2.53 2.37
N ASP A 49 5.64 2.02 1.45
CA ASP A 49 5.82 0.60 1.18
C ASP A 49 6.43 -0.18 2.35
N LEU A 50 7.25 0.48 3.18
CA LEU A 50 7.88 -0.14 4.33
C LEU A 50 7.09 0.07 5.63
N VAL A 51 6.80 1.33 5.97
CA VAL A 51 6.25 1.70 7.28
C VAL A 51 4.73 1.60 7.28
N VAL A 52 4.05 2.28 6.36
CA VAL A 52 2.58 2.32 6.34
C VAL A 52 2.02 0.94 6.01
N PHE A 53 2.65 0.21 5.08
CA PHE A 53 2.24 -1.15 4.75
C PHE A 53 2.35 -2.11 5.95
N GLN A 54 3.40 -2.02 6.77
CA GLN A 54 3.50 -2.83 7.99
C GLN A 54 2.36 -2.55 8.98
N HIS A 55 1.92 -1.29 9.11
CA HIS A 55 0.76 -0.94 9.93
C HIS A 55 -0.52 -1.58 9.38
N ALA A 56 -0.76 -1.43 8.08
CA ALA A 56 -1.93 -2.02 7.42
C ALA A 56 -1.95 -3.54 7.56
N VAL A 57 -0.82 -4.21 7.34
CA VAL A 57 -0.66 -5.66 7.55
C VAL A 57 -1.00 -6.06 8.98
N SER A 58 -0.45 -5.37 9.99
CA SER A 58 -0.71 -5.70 11.39
C SER A 58 -2.17 -5.50 11.79
N LEU A 59 -2.85 -4.49 11.25
CA LEU A 59 -4.27 -4.20 11.48
C LEU A 59 -5.19 -5.19 10.76
N VAL A 60 -4.87 -5.55 9.51
CA VAL A 60 -5.66 -6.54 8.74
C VAL A 60 -5.56 -7.93 9.32
N PHE A 61 -4.39 -8.35 9.81
CA PHE A 61 -4.20 -9.71 10.31
C PHE A 61 -4.56 -9.88 11.80
N GLN A 62 -5.51 -9.08 12.29
CA GLN A 62 -6.20 -9.35 13.56
C GLN A 62 -7.24 -10.48 13.40
N PRO A 63 -7.51 -11.28 14.44
CA PRO A 63 -8.42 -12.43 14.36
C PRO A 63 -9.78 -12.13 13.71
N GLU A 64 -10.39 -11.00 14.05
CA GLU A 64 -11.72 -10.58 13.58
C GLU A 64 -11.71 -10.29 12.07
N SER A 65 -10.66 -9.61 11.59
CA SER A 65 -10.50 -9.30 10.17
C SER A 65 -10.11 -10.53 9.36
N ILE A 66 -9.27 -11.42 9.91
CA ILE A 66 -8.93 -12.72 9.28
C ILE A 66 -10.18 -13.57 9.08
N ALA A 67 -11.04 -13.66 10.09
CA ALA A 67 -12.28 -14.44 10.03
C ALA A 67 -13.18 -14.00 8.86
N VAL A 68 -13.27 -12.69 8.61
CA VAL A 68 -14.04 -12.15 7.48
C VAL A 68 -13.29 -12.33 6.16
N ARG A 69 -12.01 -11.96 6.11
CA ARG A 69 -11.19 -11.93 4.89
C ARG A 69 -11.02 -13.32 4.26
N PHE A 70 -10.94 -14.34 5.10
CA PHE A 70 -10.72 -15.72 4.67
C PHE A 70 -11.89 -16.64 5.00
N GLY A 71 -13.09 -16.08 5.25
CA GLY A 71 -14.28 -16.87 5.64
C GLY A 71 -14.70 -17.94 4.62
N ASN A 72 -14.26 -17.82 3.36
CA ASN A 72 -14.52 -18.78 2.30
C ASN A 72 -13.40 -19.84 2.13
N MET A 73 -12.35 -19.80 2.96
CA MET A 73 -11.25 -20.76 2.92
C MET A 73 -11.41 -21.82 4.01
N SER A 74 -10.88 -23.02 3.77
CA SER A 74 -10.84 -24.05 4.81
C SER A 74 -9.91 -23.64 5.96
N PRO A 75 -10.15 -24.12 7.19
CA PRO A 75 -9.24 -23.87 8.33
C PRO A 75 -7.80 -24.26 8.04
N GLU A 76 -7.57 -25.34 7.28
CA GLU A 76 -6.24 -25.80 6.88
C GLU A 76 -5.57 -24.78 5.95
N ALA A 77 -6.31 -24.23 4.99
CA ALA A 77 -5.80 -23.23 4.06
C ALA A 77 -5.47 -21.91 4.77
N ILE A 78 -6.29 -21.50 5.75
CA ILE A 78 -6.01 -20.33 6.61
C ILE A 78 -4.75 -20.56 7.44
N LYS A 79 -4.62 -21.74 8.07
CA LYS A 79 -3.43 -22.10 8.86
C LYS A 79 -2.17 -22.12 8.01
N ALA A 80 -2.23 -22.71 6.81
CA ALA A 80 -1.12 -22.73 5.86
C ALA A 80 -0.73 -21.30 5.42
N PHE A 81 -1.72 -20.45 5.16
CA PHE A 81 -1.47 -19.04 4.83
C PHE A 81 -0.79 -18.29 5.97
N ILE A 82 -1.27 -18.43 7.21
CA ILE A 82 -0.66 -17.79 8.39
C ILE A 82 0.79 -18.27 8.58
N ALA A 83 1.03 -19.57 8.40
CA ALA A 83 2.38 -20.14 8.50
C ALA A 83 3.32 -19.59 7.41
N ASP A 84 2.87 -19.50 6.16
CA ASP A 84 3.63 -18.89 5.05
C ASP A 84 4.00 -17.44 5.36
N ARG A 85 3.02 -16.64 5.84
CA ARG A 85 3.26 -15.24 6.22
C ARG A 85 4.19 -15.09 7.41
N ALA A 86 4.11 -15.97 8.40
CA ALA A 86 5.05 -15.98 9.53
C ALA A 86 6.48 -16.29 9.05
N GLY A 87 6.63 -17.20 8.09
CA GLY A 87 7.93 -17.53 7.48
C GLY A 87 8.62 -16.34 6.80
N LEU A 88 7.88 -15.35 6.29
CA LEU A 88 8.45 -14.15 5.68
C LEU A 88 9.24 -13.28 6.67
N PHE A 89 9.01 -13.42 7.97
CA PHE A 89 9.75 -12.71 9.02
C PHE A 89 10.89 -13.56 9.60
N SER A 90 11.11 -14.77 9.09
CA SER A 90 12.22 -15.64 9.50
C SER A 90 13.43 -15.45 8.57
N GLY A 91 14.64 -15.37 9.13
CA GLY A 91 15.88 -15.29 8.36
C GLY A 91 16.25 -13.91 7.80
N GLY A 92 15.50 -12.85 8.15
CA GLY A 92 15.81 -11.45 7.79
C GLY A 92 15.87 -10.53 9.01
N SER A 93 16.11 -9.23 8.78
CA SER A 93 16.12 -8.19 9.81
C SER A 93 14.76 -7.52 10.05
N ALA A 94 13.73 -7.89 9.28
CA ALA A 94 12.41 -7.30 9.38
C ALA A 94 11.66 -7.85 10.60
N THR A 95 11.31 -6.97 11.53
CA THR A 95 10.51 -7.30 12.71
C THR A 95 9.03 -7.02 12.44
N ARG A 96 8.15 -7.89 12.94
CA ARG A 96 6.71 -7.67 12.86
C ARG A 96 6.29 -6.54 13.79
N LEU A 97 5.65 -5.50 13.24
CA LEU A 97 5.03 -4.44 14.02
C LEU A 97 3.89 -5.02 14.87
N SER A 98 3.83 -4.70 16.16
CA SER A 98 2.76 -5.20 17.02
C SER A 98 1.42 -4.58 16.64
N ALA A 99 0.33 -5.32 16.84
CA ALA A 99 -1.01 -4.83 16.58
C ALA A 99 -1.39 -3.63 17.45
N GLU A 100 -0.92 -3.62 18.69
CA GLU A 100 -1.14 -2.52 19.64
C GLU A 100 -0.43 -1.24 19.18
N GLN A 101 0.84 -1.35 18.78
CA GLN A 101 1.57 -0.21 18.21
C GLN A 101 0.89 0.30 16.95
N ALA A 102 0.49 -0.59 16.04
CA ALA A 102 -0.20 -0.21 14.82
C ALA A 102 -1.51 0.55 15.13
N ARG A 103 -2.34 0.04 16.05
CA ARG A 103 -3.59 0.72 16.48
C ARG A 103 -3.34 2.10 17.08
N HIS A 104 -2.27 2.24 17.87
CA HIS A 104 -1.95 3.52 18.51
C HIS A 104 -1.40 4.56 17.52
N GLN A 105 -0.59 4.13 16.56
CA GLN A 105 0.08 5.02 15.61
C GLN A 105 -0.80 5.37 14.40
N TRP A 106 -1.73 4.48 14.02
CA TRP A 106 -2.57 4.65 12.83
C TRP A 106 -3.35 5.97 12.78
N PRO A 107 -4.03 6.43 13.86
CA PRO A 107 -4.77 7.68 13.81
C PRO A 107 -3.88 8.89 13.51
N THR A 108 -2.61 8.88 13.94
CA THR A 108 -1.67 9.97 13.66
C THR A 108 -1.26 9.99 12.20
N LEU A 109 -1.01 8.82 11.60
CA LEU A 109 -0.70 8.72 10.18
C LEU A 109 -1.86 9.24 9.32
N MET A 110 -3.08 8.76 9.60
CA MET A 110 -4.26 9.13 8.85
C MET A 110 -4.66 10.60 9.05
N ALA A 111 -4.53 11.15 10.27
CA ALA A 111 -4.81 12.56 10.51
C ALA A 111 -3.86 13.48 9.76
N ARG A 112 -2.57 13.12 9.65
CA ARG A 112 -1.59 13.88 8.85
C ARG A 112 -1.93 13.84 7.36
N LEU A 113 -2.27 12.66 6.85
CA LEU A 113 -2.65 12.49 5.45
C LEU A 113 -3.94 13.27 5.13
N GLU A 114 -4.97 13.15 5.96
CA GLU A 114 -6.22 13.92 5.84
C GLU A 114 -5.94 15.42 5.83
N GLN A 115 -5.11 15.90 6.75
CA GLN A 115 -4.73 17.32 6.82
C GLN A 115 -3.98 17.79 5.56
N GLN A 116 -3.08 16.98 5.02
CA GLN A 116 -2.39 17.29 3.77
C GLN A 116 -3.38 17.37 2.61
N LEU A 117 -4.21 16.34 2.41
CA LEU A 117 -5.18 16.28 1.31
C LEU A 117 -6.25 17.38 1.37
N GLN A 118 -6.58 17.89 2.56
CA GLN A 118 -7.47 19.03 2.72
C GLN A 118 -6.84 20.38 2.31
N ARG A 119 -5.51 20.46 2.27
CA ARG A 119 -4.75 21.70 2.01
C ARG A 119 -4.01 21.67 0.69
N GLU A 120 -3.84 20.49 0.10
CA GLU A 120 -3.19 20.28 -1.17
C GLU A 120 -3.92 21.08 -2.25
N GLN A 121 -3.16 21.75 -3.12
CA GLN A 121 -3.76 22.53 -4.20
C GLN A 121 -4.08 21.66 -5.42
N GLY A 122 -3.40 20.51 -5.57
CA GLY A 122 -3.66 19.54 -6.61
C GLY A 122 -4.49 18.34 -6.14
N ASP A 123 -4.73 17.42 -7.07
CA ASP A 123 -5.60 16.25 -6.85
C ASP A 123 -4.89 15.08 -6.15
N PHE A 124 -3.55 15.11 -6.10
CA PHE A 124 -2.68 14.03 -5.63
C PHE A 124 -1.63 14.54 -4.65
N LEU A 125 -0.91 13.63 -3.99
CA LEU A 125 -0.03 13.93 -2.84
C LEU A 125 1.04 15.00 -3.11
N PHE A 126 1.44 15.15 -4.38
CA PHE A 126 2.44 16.12 -4.80
C PHE A 126 1.97 16.94 -6.01
N GLY A 127 0.66 17.24 -6.05
CA GLY A 127 0.02 17.99 -7.11
C GLY A 127 -0.49 17.09 -8.24
N GLU A 128 0.45 16.47 -8.97
CA GLU A 128 0.20 15.52 -10.05
C GLU A 128 0.30 14.06 -9.54
N PRO A 129 -0.35 13.07 -10.19
CA PRO A 129 -0.25 11.68 -9.76
C PRO A 129 1.19 11.19 -9.87
N SER A 130 1.65 10.47 -8.85
CA SER A 130 3.03 10.01 -8.75
C SER A 130 3.13 8.60 -8.16
N ILE A 131 4.32 8.00 -8.15
CA ILE A 131 4.51 6.69 -7.51
C ILE A 131 4.18 6.72 -6.01
N ALA A 132 4.30 7.88 -5.36
CA ALA A 132 3.94 8.07 -3.95
C ALA A 132 2.45 7.80 -3.71
N ASP A 133 1.59 8.16 -4.66
CA ASP A 133 0.15 7.94 -4.54
C ASP A 133 -0.18 6.45 -4.56
N PHE A 134 0.41 5.68 -5.48
CA PHE A 134 0.18 4.24 -5.57
C PHE A 134 0.78 3.49 -4.38
N ALA A 135 1.97 3.90 -3.92
CA ALA A 135 2.62 3.34 -2.74
C ALA A 135 1.79 3.58 -1.47
N LEU A 136 1.12 4.73 -1.34
CA LEU A 136 0.24 5.00 -0.20
C LEU A 136 -1.18 4.48 -0.37
N ALA A 137 -1.66 4.31 -1.60
CA ALA A 137 -3.00 3.80 -1.86
C ALA A 137 -3.10 2.29 -1.56
N HIS A 138 -2.06 1.51 -1.87
CA HIS A 138 -2.13 0.05 -1.72
C HIS A 138 -2.34 -0.44 -0.26
N PRO A 139 -1.77 0.15 0.80
CA PRO A 139 -2.05 -0.23 2.18
C PRO A 139 -3.49 0.14 2.57
N LEU A 140 -4.02 1.27 2.07
CA LEU A 140 -5.40 1.68 2.36
C LEU A 140 -6.40 0.78 1.62
N TRP A 141 -6.14 0.46 0.35
CA TRP A 141 -6.90 -0.54 -0.39
C TRP A 141 -6.90 -1.89 0.35
N PHE A 142 -5.76 -2.28 0.91
CA PHE A 142 -5.63 -3.52 1.68
C PHE A 142 -6.51 -3.53 2.94
N LEU A 143 -6.66 -2.39 3.61
CA LEU A 143 -7.57 -2.19 4.76
C LEU A 143 -9.03 -2.10 4.34
N LYS A 144 -9.33 -1.53 3.17
CA LYS A 144 -10.69 -1.42 2.62
C LYS A 144 -11.30 -2.77 2.22
N ALA A 145 -10.49 -3.83 2.13
CA ALA A 145 -10.91 -5.17 1.70
C ALA A 145 -11.88 -5.88 2.67
N THR A 146 -12.06 -5.39 3.91
CA THR A 146 -13.01 -5.96 4.87
C THR A 146 -13.80 -4.86 5.58
N PRO A 147 -15.06 -5.10 5.98
CA PRO A 147 -15.83 -4.15 6.79
C PRO A 147 -15.26 -3.95 8.20
N VAL A 148 -14.39 -4.84 8.68
CA VAL A 148 -13.74 -4.72 10.00
C VAL A 148 -12.70 -3.60 9.98
N THR A 149 -11.95 -3.50 8.88
CA THR A 149 -10.83 -2.56 8.74
C THR A 149 -11.14 -1.35 7.87
N SER A 150 -12.19 -1.37 7.05
CA SER A 150 -12.55 -0.22 6.21
C SER A 150 -12.79 1.08 7.00
N PRO A 151 -13.35 1.07 8.24
CA PRO A 151 -13.52 2.30 9.02
C PRO A 151 -12.22 3.01 9.36
N LEU A 152 -11.08 2.31 9.36
CA LEU A 152 -9.75 2.89 9.56
C LEU A 152 -9.33 3.84 8.44
N VAL A 153 -10.02 3.78 7.29
CA VAL A 153 -9.87 4.67 6.13
C VAL A 153 -11.10 5.57 5.99
N ASP A 154 -12.31 4.99 6.15
CA ASP A 154 -13.59 5.68 5.89
C ASP A 154 -13.89 6.83 6.87
N ALA A 155 -13.25 6.84 8.03
CA ALA A 155 -13.32 7.94 8.99
C ALA A 155 -12.64 9.24 8.49
N TYR A 156 -11.92 9.19 7.36
CA TYR A 156 -11.12 10.28 6.80
C TYR A 156 -11.65 10.63 5.39
N PRO A 157 -12.53 11.63 5.26
CA PRO A 157 -13.23 11.91 4.00
C PRO A 157 -12.32 12.35 2.85
N ALA A 158 -11.34 13.23 3.11
CA ALA A 158 -10.40 13.65 2.06
C ALA A 158 -9.53 12.48 1.60
N VAL A 159 -9.09 11.62 2.53
CA VAL A 159 -8.39 10.37 2.20
C VAL A 159 -9.24 9.45 1.34
N SER A 160 -10.50 9.25 1.71
CA SER A 160 -11.41 8.37 0.96
C SER A 160 -11.66 8.87 -0.45
N ALA A 161 -11.83 10.19 -0.63
CA ALA A 161 -11.98 10.82 -1.94
C ALA A 161 -10.71 10.70 -2.78
N TRP A 162 -9.54 10.96 -2.21
CA TRP A 162 -8.24 10.80 -2.87
C TRP A 162 -7.99 9.34 -3.28
N LEU A 163 -8.25 8.38 -2.39
CA LEU A 163 -8.12 6.96 -2.71
C LEU A 163 -9.03 6.58 -3.88
N GLY A 164 -10.25 7.11 -3.93
CA GLY A 164 -11.16 6.94 -5.06
C GLY A 164 -10.57 7.43 -6.40
N ARG A 165 -9.87 8.58 -6.40
CA ARG A 165 -9.16 9.08 -7.60
C ARG A 165 -8.04 8.15 -8.03
N VAL A 166 -7.20 7.70 -7.10
CA VAL A 166 -6.09 6.78 -7.40
C VAL A 166 -6.60 5.44 -7.93
N MET A 167 -7.65 4.88 -7.32
CA MET A 167 -8.26 3.63 -7.81
C MET A 167 -8.96 3.79 -9.16
N GLY A 168 -9.35 5.02 -9.52
CA GLY A 168 -9.97 5.37 -10.80
C GLY A 168 -9.07 5.18 -12.02
N PHE A 169 -7.74 5.06 -11.85
CA PHE A 169 -6.83 4.74 -12.96
C PHE A 169 -7.08 3.35 -13.57
N GLY A 170 -7.69 2.43 -12.82
CA GLY A 170 -7.93 1.06 -13.28
C GLY A 170 -6.65 0.24 -13.45
N HIS A 171 -6.72 -0.84 -14.24
CA HIS A 171 -5.63 -1.82 -14.40
C HIS A 171 -5.13 -1.95 -15.84
N GLY A 172 -5.41 -0.96 -16.70
CA GLY A 172 -5.23 -1.05 -18.14
C GLY A 172 -6.47 -1.60 -18.86
N ALA A 173 -6.33 -1.79 -20.19
CA ALA A 173 -7.34 -2.37 -21.07
C ALA A 173 -6.92 -3.78 -21.51
#